data_AF-A0A834CKR6-F1
#
_entry.id   AF-A0A834CKR6-F1
#
_cell.length_a   1.000
_cell.length_b   1.000
_cell.length_c   1.000
_cell.angle_alpha   90.00
_cell.angle_beta   90.00
_cell.angle_gamma   90.00
#
_symmetry.space_group_name_H-M   'P 1'
#
loop_
_entity.id
_entity.type
_entity.pdbx_description
1 polymer ?
#
loop_
_entity_poly.entity_id
_entity_poly.type
_entity_poly.pdbx_seq_one_letter_code
_entity_poly.pdbx_strand_id
1 'polypeptide(L)'
;MHGDSKYYLMFGPDICGYSTKKVHVIFNYKGQNHLIKKDIKCKDDELTHLYTLILNPDQTYEVRIDNEKVESGSLEDDWDMLPPKKIKDPDAKKPSDWDDRATIDDPSDTKPEDWDQPETIPDPDAKKPDDWDEDMDGEWEPPMITNPEFKGDWKPKQISNPDYKGAWVHPEVDNPEYAPDTNMYRFDDISSPGPGPLAGKVWNNL
;
A
#
# COMPACT_ATOMS: atom_id res chain seq x y z
N MET A 1 -15.00 -35.12 -5.25
CA MET A 1 -14.17 -33.93 -5.53
C MET A 1 -14.22 -33.04 -4.29
N HIS A 2 -13.07 -32.76 -3.68
CA HIS A 2 -12.93 -31.87 -2.51
C HIS A 2 -12.48 -30.48 -2.97
N GLY A 3 -12.66 -29.45 -2.15
CA GLY A 3 -12.22 -28.07 -2.46
C GLY A 3 -10.72 -27.94 -2.75
N ASP A 4 -9.91 -28.87 -2.22
CA ASP A 4 -8.45 -28.92 -2.43
C ASP A 4 -8.03 -29.74 -3.66
N SER A 5 -9.00 -30.20 -4.48
CA SER A 5 -8.68 -30.92 -5.71
C SER A 5 -7.97 -29.97 -6.66
N LYS A 6 -6.88 -30.44 -7.30
CA LYS A 6 -6.20 -29.66 -8.34
C LYS A 6 -7.17 -29.37 -9.49
N TYR A 7 -7.36 -28.10 -9.81
CA TYR A 7 -8.12 -27.62 -10.95
C TYR A 7 -7.19 -26.82 -11.87
N TYR A 8 -7.48 -26.79 -13.16
CA TYR A 8 -6.73 -25.98 -14.13
C TYR A 8 -7.24 -24.55 -14.19
N LEU A 9 -8.55 -24.37 -14.03
CA LEU A 9 -9.24 -23.10 -14.14
C LEU A 9 -10.42 -23.09 -13.17
N MET A 10 -10.59 -22.00 -12.43
CA MET A 10 -11.79 -21.68 -11.68
C MET A 10 -12.34 -20.35 -12.19
N PHE A 11 -13.56 -20.38 -12.71
CA PHE A 11 -14.25 -19.21 -13.23
C PHE A 11 -15.67 -19.15 -12.67
N GLY A 12 -16.07 -18.00 -12.13
CA GLY A 12 -17.44 -17.78 -11.74
C GLY A 12 -17.63 -16.65 -10.73
N PRO A 13 -18.89 -16.21 -10.52
CA PRO A 13 -19.21 -15.20 -9.53
C PRO A 13 -19.06 -15.73 -8.11
N ASP A 14 -18.35 -14.99 -7.27
CA ASP A 14 -18.25 -15.20 -5.84
C ASP A 14 -18.84 -14.01 -5.08
N ILE A 15 -19.85 -14.34 -4.30
CA ILE A 15 -20.63 -13.42 -3.50
C ILE A 15 -20.57 -13.94 -2.07
N CYS A 16 -19.75 -13.31 -1.26
CA CYS A 16 -19.68 -13.56 0.18
C CYS A 16 -19.95 -12.23 0.91
N GLY A 17 -21.17 -12.11 1.46
CA GLY A 17 -21.62 -10.92 2.19
C GLY A 17 -21.60 -9.63 1.37
N TYR A 18 -21.31 -8.51 2.04
CA TYR A 18 -21.24 -7.18 1.43
C TYR A 18 -19.84 -6.81 0.90
N SER A 19 -18.80 -7.53 1.35
CA SER A 19 -17.40 -7.20 1.10
C SER A 19 -16.84 -7.79 -0.18
N THR A 20 -17.35 -8.93 -0.61
CA THR A 20 -16.78 -9.70 -1.74
C THR A 20 -17.89 -10.01 -2.73
N LYS A 21 -17.91 -9.24 -3.83
CA LYS A 21 -18.81 -9.38 -4.98
C LYS A 21 -18.00 -9.28 -6.26
N LYS A 22 -17.31 -10.36 -6.58
CA LYS A 22 -16.40 -10.39 -7.75
C LYS A 22 -16.48 -11.69 -8.51
N VAL A 23 -16.11 -11.65 -9.77
CA VAL A 23 -15.93 -12.84 -10.60
C VAL A 23 -14.50 -13.33 -10.40
N HIS A 24 -14.33 -14.55 -9.89
CA HIS A 24 -13.02 -15.19 -9.84
C HIS A 24 -12.66 -15.68 -11.22
N VAL A 25 -11.42 -15.42 -11.61
CA VAL A 25 -10.76 -16.03 -12.77
C VAL A 25 -9.39 -16.48 -12.28
N ILE A 26 -9.27 -17.76 -11.96
CA ILE A 26 -8.08 -18.34 -11.34
C ILE A 26 -7.53 -19.41 -12.28
N PHE A 27 -6.28 -19.24 -12.69
CA PHE A 27 -5.56 -20.24 -13.47
C PHE A 27 -4.59 -20.98 -12.59
N ASN A 28 -4.52 -22.30 -12.73
CA ASN A 28 -3.43 -23.08 -12.18
C ASN A 28 -2.30 -23.16 -13.21
N TYR A 29 -1.16 -22.60 -12.87
CA TYR A 29 0.03 -22.62 -13.69
C TYR A 29 1.20 -23.14 -12.86
N LYS A 30 1.91 -24.14 -13.39
CA LYS A 30 3.02 -24.83 -12.69
C LYS A 30 2.68 -25.33 -11.27
N GLY A 31 1.42 -25.69 -11.03
CA GLY A 31 0.95 -26.20 -9.74
C GLY A 31 0.57 -25.12 -8.72
N GLN A 32 0.66 -23.84 -9.08
CA GLN A 32 0.23 -22.71 -8.25
C GLN A 32 -1.03 -22.07 -8.83
N ASN A 33 -1.95 -21.68 -7.96
CA ASN A 33 -3.17 -20.96 -8.34
C ASN A 33 -2.89 -19.46 -8.39
N HIS A 34 -3.10 -18.85 -9.54
CA HIS A 34 -2.92 -17.42 -9.77
C HIS A 34 -4.29 -16.76 -9.93
N LEU A 35 -4.58 -15.79 -9.08
CA LEU A 35 -5.80 -14.98 -9.17
C LEU A 35 -5.57 -13.81 -10.15
N ILE A 36 -6.63 -13.42 -10.84
CA ILE A 36 -6.62 -12.22 -11.68
C ILE A 36 -6.38 -10.97 -10.82
N LYS A 37 -5.53 -10.05 -11.30
CA LYS A 37 -5.24 -8.77 -10.64
C LYS A 37 -6.40 -7.79 -10.71
N LYS A 38 -7.19 -7.88 -11.80
CA LYS A 38 -8.32 -7.00 -12.06
C LYS A 38 -9.54 -7.41 -11.22
N ASP A 39 -10.23 -6.40 -10.69
CA ASP A 39 -11.48 -6.61 -9.95
C ASP A 39 -12.66 -6.59 -10.92
N ILE A 40 -13.19 -7.77 -11.24
CA ILE A 40 -14.36 -7.93 -12.11
C ILE A 40 -15.60 -7.99 -11.23
N LYS A 41 -16.47 -6.99 -11.30
CA LYS A 41 -17.72 -6.97 -10.54
C LYS A 41 -18.69 -8.04 -11.03
N CYS A 42 -19.23 -8.82 -10.10
CA CYS A 42 -20.32 -9.74 -10.41
C CYS A 42 -21.68 -9.02 -10.32
N LYS A 43 -22.69 -9.58 -10.99
CA LYS A 43 -24.08 -9.19 -10.82
C LYS A 43 -24.62 -9.79 -9.53
N ASP A 44 -25.34 -9.01 -8.75
CA ASP A 44 -25.85 -9.35 -7.42
C ASP A 44 -27.37 -9.25 -7.30
N ASP A 45 -28.08 -9.16 -8.43
CA ASP A 45 -29.53 -9.18 -8.49
C ASP A 45 -30.08 -10.63 -8.51
N GLU A 46 -31.41 -10.78 -8.50
CA GLU A 46 -32.10 -12.08 -8.47
C GLU A 46 -32.36 -12.68 -9.87
N LEU A 47 -31.86 -12.05 -10.94
CA LEU A 47 -32.03 -12.50 -12.31
C LEU A 47 -30.95 -13.51 -12.72
N THR A 48 -31.23 -14.22 -13.82
CA THR A 48 -30.27 -15.14 -14.42
C THR A 48 -29.26 -14.36 -15.25
N HIS A 49 -27.98 -14.51 -14.93
CA HIS A 49 -26.87 -13.92 -15.68
C HIS A 49 -26.00 -14.98 -16.33
N LEU A 50 -25.51 -14.67 -17.53
CA LEU A 50 -24.60 -15.53 -18.28
C LEU A 50 -23.17 -15.05 -18.11
N TYR A 51 -22.31 -15.87 -17.49
CA TYR A 51 -20.88 -15.60 -17.38
C TYR A 51 -20.13 -16.42 -18.42
N THR A 52 -19.37 -15.76 -19.29
CA THR A 52 -18.55 -16.41 -20.32
C THR A 52 -17.10 -16.02 -20.14
N LEU A 53 -16.20 -17.00 -20.12
CA LEU A 53 -14.76 -16.78 -20.22
C LEU A 53 -14.29 -17.34 -21.57
N ILE A 54 -13.64 -16.49 -22.35
CA ILE A 54 -13.02 -16.85 -23.62
C ILE A 54 -11.51 -16.75 -23.40
N LEU A 55 -10.80 -17.84 -23.66
CA LEU A 55 -9.34 -17.87 -23.63
C LEU A 55 -8.83 -18.18 -25.03
N ASN A 56 -8.02 -17.28 -25.57
CA ASN A 56 -7.50 -17.39 -26.92
C ASN A 56 -6.08 -17.99 -26.95
N PRO A 57 -5.68 -18.68 -28.04
CA PRO A 57 -4.33 -19.21 -28.20
C PRO A 57 -3.23 -18.15 -28.29
N ASP A 58 -3.58 -16.89 -28.51
CA ASP A 58 -2.65 -15.74 -28.48
C ASP A 58 -2.36 -15.24 -27.04
N GLN A 59 -2.78 -16.01 -26.03
CA GLN A 59 -2.65 -15.69 -24.60
C GLN A 59 -3.49 -14.49 -24.15
N THR A 60 -4.51 -14.13 -24.91
CA THR A 60 -5.51 -13.14 -24.48
C THR A 60 -6.73 -13.83 -23.87
N TYR A 61 -7.40 -13.13 -22.96
CA TYR A 61 -8.65 -13.56 -22.39
C TYR A 61 -9.71 -12.47 -22.53
N GLU A 62 -10.96 -12.91 -22.49
CA GLU A 62 -12.11 -12.04 -22.48
C GLU A 62 -13.17 -12.61 -21.53
N VAL A 63 -13.66 -11.76 -20.62
CA VAL A 63 -14.78 -12.08 -19.75
C VAL A 63 -15.99 -11.32 -20.24
N ARG A 64 -17.09 -12.05 -20.44
CA ARG A 64 -18.40 -11.49 -20.75
C ARG A 64 -19.40 -11.80 -19.65
N ILE A 65 -20.26 -10.83 -19.38
CA ILE A 65 -21.45 -10.99 -18.55
C ILE A 65 -22.64 -10.58 -19.41
N ASP A 66 -23.64 -11.45 -19.53
CA ASP A 66 -24.84 -11.23 -20.36
C ASP A 66 -24.52 -10.92 -21.83
N ASN A 67 -23.50 -11.61 -22.37
CA ASN A 67 -22.91 -11.39 -23.70
C ASN A 67 -22.22 -10.03 -23.90
N GLU A 68 -22.17 -9.16 -22.89
CA GLU A 68 -21.42 -7.92 -22.93
C GLU A 68 -19.99 -8.15 -22.46
N LYS A 69 -19.01 -7.61 -23.19
CA LYS A 69 -17.60 -7.66 -22.79
C LYS A 69 -17.38 -6.75 -21.59
N VAL A 70 -17.10 -7.36 -20.43
CA VAL A 70 -16.83 -6.62 -19.19
C VAL A 70 -15.34 -6.45 -18.93
N GLU A 71 -14.52 -7.41 -19.37
CA GLU A 71 -13.07 -7.38 -19.17
C GLU A 71 -12.34 -8.09 -20.31
N SER A 72 -11.15 -7.59 -20.65
CA SER A 72 -10.26 -8.23 -21.64
C SER A 72 -8.82 -7.83 -21.40
N GLY A 73 -7.89 -8.75 -21.68
CA GLY A 73 -6.47 -8.47 -21.55
C GLY A 73 -5.60 -9.66 -21.91
N SER A 74 -4.37 -9.64 -21.43
CA SER A 74 -3.36 -10.68 -21.66
C SER A 74 -3.12 -11.47 -20.38
N LEU A 75 -2.89 -12.77 -20.48
CA LEU A 75 -2.57 -13.62 -19.33
C LEU A 75 -1.31 -13.16 -18.58
N GLU A 76 -0.29 -12.70 -19.32
CA GLU A 76 0.99 -12.27 -18.74
C GLU A 76 0.88 -10.99 -17.89
N ASP A 77 -0.02 -10.08 -18.27
CA ASP A 77 -0.14 -8.78 -17.61
C ASP A 77 -1.10 -8.88 -16.40
N ASP A 78 -2.21 -9.59 -16.59
CA ASP A 78 -3.31 -9.64 -15.63
C ASP A 78 -3.18 -10.75 -14.57
N TRP A 79 -2.19 -11.66 -14.68
CA TRP A 79 -1.86 -12.66 -13.67
C TRP A 79 -0.36 -12.69 -13.37
N ASP A 80 0.00 -12.99 -12.12
CA ASP A 80 1.40 -13.19 -11.69
C ASP A 80 1.88 -14.62 -11.93
N MET A 81 1.77 -15.13 -13.15
CA MET A 81 2.21 -16.49 -13.51
C MET A 81 3.70 -16.57 -13.82
N LEU A 82 4.27 -15.46 -14.30
CA LEU A 82 5.69 -15.33 -14.63
C LEU A 82 6.37 -14.41 -13.60
N PRO A 83 7.66 -14.61 -13.33
CA PRO A 83 8.41 -13.68 -12.50
C PRO A 83 8.42 -12.29 -13.16
N PRO A 84 8.58 -11.21 -12.38
CA PRO A 84 8.51 -9.85 -12.91
C PRO A 84 9.58 -9.64 -13.98
N LYS A 85 9.23 -8.94 -15.07
CA LYS A 85 10.16 -8.61 -16.18
C LYS A 85 11.37 -7.82 -15.69
N LYS A 86 11.19 -6.98 -14.68
CA LYS A 86 12.23 -6.15 -14.06
C LYS A 86 12.32 -6.41 -12.57
N ILE A 87 13.54 -6.52 -12.07
CA ILE A 87 13.84 -6.63 -10.64
C ILE A 87 14.73 -5.47 -10.22
N LYS A 88 14.69 -5.13 -8.94
CA LYS A 88 15.67 -4.20 -8.35
C LYS A 88 17.05 -4.82 -8.45
N ASP A 89 18.00 -4.08 -9.00
CA ASP A 89 19.40 -4.51 -9.15
C ASP A 89 20.06 -4.92 -7.81
N PRO A 90 20.27 -6.22 -7.54
CA PRO A 90 20.82 -6.65 -6.26
C PRO A 90 22.23 -6.07 -5.97
N ASP A 91 22.96 -5.64 -7.00
CA ASP A 91 24.29 -5.06 -6.89
C ASP A 91 24.26 -3.53 -6.70
N ALA A 92 23.15 -2.87 -7.04
CA ALA A 92 23.00 -1.43 -6.86
C ALA A 92 22.78 -1.08 -5.39
N LYS A 93 23.74 -0.34 -4.83
CA LYS A 93 23.63 0.25 -3.49
C LYS A 93 23.58 1.76 -3.63
N LYS A 94 22.82 2.38 -2.74
CA LYS A 94 22.83 3.83 -2.61
C LYS A 94 24.28 4.29 -2.37
N PRO A 95 24.85 5.17 -3.21
CA PRO A 95 26.18 5.70 -2.98
C PRO A 95 26.24 6.42 -1.64
N SER A 96 27.34 6.27 -0.90
CA SER A 96 27.55 7.00 0.36
C SER A 96 27.61 8.52 0.17
N ASP A 97 27.93 8.97 -1.03
CA ASP A 97 27.99 10.37 -1.46
C ASP A 97 26.64 10.92 -2.00
N TRP A 98 25.55 10.16 -1.81
CA TRP A 98 24.24 10.54 -2.30
C TRP A 98 23.39 11.11 -1.17
N ASP A 99 23.22 12.44 -1.16
CA ASP A 99 22.35 13.12 -0.21
C ASP A 99 20.91 13.21 -0.75
N ASP A 100 20.01 12.48 -0.07
CA ASP A 100 18.57 12.50 -0.35
C ASP A 100 17.84 13.62 0.42
N ARG A 101 18.55 14.37 1.27
CA ARG A 101 17.95 15.42 2.09
C ARG A 101 17.83 16.68 1.25
N ALA A 102 16.59 17.03 0.91
CA ALA A 102 16.28 18.28 0.21
C ALA A 102 16.64 19.52 1.05
N THR A 103 16.55 19.40 2.38
CA THR A 103 16.96 20.45 3.32
C THR A 103 17.97 19.92 4.33
N ILE A 104 18.92 20.77 4.68
CA ILE A 104 19.91 20.54 5.74
C ILE A 104 19.82 21.65 6.77
N ASP A 105 20.26 21.36 7.99
CA ASP A 105 20.42 22.35 9.04
C ASP A 105 21.44 23.40 8.60
N ASP A 106 21.10 24.67 8.75
CA ASP A 106 21.97 25.79 8.42
C ASP A 106 23.17 25.80 9.41
N PRO A 107 24.40 25.51 8.95
CA PRO A 107 25.56 25.52 9.83
C PRO A 107 25.94 26.93 10.32
N SER A 108 25.37 27.97 9.71
CA SER A 108 25.57 29.37 10.12
C SER A 108 24.50 29.87 11.08
N ASP A 109 23.38 29.16 11.23
CA ASP A 109 22.35 29.49 12.20
C ASP A 109 22.76 28.90 13.56
N THR A 110 23.24 29.76 14.45
CA THR A 110 23.61 29.38 15.81
C THR A 110 22.46 29.67 16.76
N LYS A 111 22.27 28.81 17.79
CA LYS A 111 21.31 29.07 18.88
C LYS A 111 21.58 30.47 19.47
N PRO A 112 20.62 31.41 19.39
CA PRO A 112 20.77 32.70 20.04
C PRO A 112 20.93 32.50 21.55
N GLU A 113 21.80 33.28 22.19
CA GLU A 113 22.01 33.23 23.65
C GLU A 113 20.69 33.46 24.42
N ASP A 114 19.78 34.25 23.83
CA ASP A 114 18.47 34.60 24.40
C ASP A 114 17.36 33.55 24.15
N TRP A 115 17.71 32.37 23.62
CA TRP A 115 16.74 31.30 23.37
C TRP A 115 16.55 30.36 24.56
N ASP A 116 17.58 30.20 25.39
CA ASP A 116 17.56 29.32 26.57
C ASP A 116 16.98 30.04 27.79
N GLN A 117 15.78 30.58 27.61
CA GLN A 117 15.03 31.24 28.66
C GLN A 117 14.36 30.17 29.55
N PRO A 118 14.26 30.35 30.87
CA PRO A 118 13.59 29.40 31.74
C PRO A 118 12.10 29.31 31.39
N GLU A 119 11.52 28.11 31.48
CA GLU A 119 10.10 27.84 31.19
C GLU A 119 9.17 28.63 32.13
N THR A 120 9.63 28.91 33.35
CA THR A 120 8.91 29.70 34.34
C THR A 120 9.75 30.87 34.83
N ILE A 121 9.13 32.04 34.94
CA ILE A 121 9.71 33.25 35.55
C ILE A 121 8.85 33.70 36.72
N PRO A 122 9.42 34.34 37.75
CA PRO A 122 8.64 34.98 38.80
C PRO A 122 7.70 36.04 38.20
N ASP A 123 6.45 36.07 38.65
CA ASP A 123 5.44 37.03 38.16
C ASP A 123 5.86 38.47 38.52
N PRO A 124 6.18 39.33 37.53
CA PRO A 124 6.59 40.71 37.78
C PRO A 124 5.43 41.60 38.25
N ASP A 125 4.19 41.19 38.01
CA ASP A 125 2.99 41.93 38.42
C ASP A 125 2.45 41.45 39.78
N ALA A 126 2.99 40.35 40.32
CA ALA A 126 2.64 39.89 41.65
C ALA A 126 3.14 40.87 42.71
N LYS A 127 2.20 41.34 43.54
CA LYS A 127 2.51 42.17 44.70
C LYS A 127 2.32 41.34 45.96
N LYS A 128 3.22 41.55 46.91
CA LYS A 128 3.09 41.03 48.26
C LYS A 128 1.72 41.44 48.83
N PRO A 129 0.90 40.51 49.33
CA PRO A 129 -0.37 40.85 49.96
C PRO A 129 -0.16 41.75 51.19
N ASP A 130 -1.07 42.70 51.40
CA ASP A 130 -1.00 43.62 52.55
C ASP A 130 -1.14 42.92 53.92
N ASP A 131 -1.69 41.69 53.92
CA ASP A 131 -1.93 40.85 55.12
C ASP A 131 -0.84 39.77 55.32
N TRP A 132 0.30 39.89 54.64
CA TRP A 132 1.41 38.92 54.77
C TRP A 132 2.33 39.24 55.94
N ASP A 133 2.48 38.31 56.88
CA ASP A 133 3.33 38.45 58.07
C ASP A 133 4.65 37.67 57.90
N GLU A 134 5.77 38.36 57.71
CA GLU A 134 7.08 37.72 57.50
C GLU A 134 7.58 36.91 58.70
N ASP A 135 7.11 37.20 59.93
CA ASP A 135 7.52 36.49 61.16
C ASP A 135 6.78 35.15 61.33
N MET A 136 5.54 35.06 60.80
CA MET A 136 4.71 33.87 60.87
C MET A 136 4.72 33.03 59.58
N ASP A 137 4.75 33.67 58.40
CA ASP A 137 4.61 33.05 57.08
C ASP A 137 5.96 32.95 56.32
N GLY A 138 7.00 33.68 56.74
CA GLY A 138 8.33 33.69 56.13
C GLY A 138 8.53 34.73 55.01
N GLU A 139 9.69 34.69 54.34
CA GLU A 139 9.96 35.56 53.18
C GLU A 139 8.99 35.26 52.04
N TRP A 140 8.31 36.29 51.54
CA TRP A 140 7.35 36.16 50.46
C TRP A 140 8.06 35.93 49.12
N GLU A 141 7.70 34.85 48.42
CA GLU A 141 8.14 34.58 47.07
C GLU A 141 6.98 34.78 46.07
N PRO A 142 7.18 35.55 44.98
CA PRO A 142 6.16 35.70 43.94
C PRO A 142 5.84 34.36 43.24
N PRO A 143 4.58 34.17 42.79
CA PRO A 143 4.21 32.98 42.03
C PRO A 143 5.00 32.90 40.72
N MET A 144 5.39 31.69 40.32
CA MET A 144 6.03 31.47 39.03
C MET A 144 4.98 31.40 37.92
N ILE A 145 5.14 32.20 36.87
CA ILE A 145 4.30 32.20 35.66
C ILE A 145 5.08 31.61 34.48
N THR A 146 4.35 31.10 33.49
CA THR A 146 4.96 30.62 32.23
C THR A 146 5.63 31.79 31.53
N ASN A 147 6.91 31.65 31.20
CA ASN A 147 7.66 32.69 30.53
C ASN A 147 7.15 32.89 29.09
N PRO A 148 6.62 34.07 28.73
CA PRO A 148 6.16 34.34 27.37
C PRO A 148 7.30 34.31 26.34
N GLU A 149 8.56 34.48 26.76
CA GLU A 149 9.75 34.40 25.92
C GLU A 149 10.31 32.97 25.78
N PHE A 150 9.73 31.96 26.46
CA PHE A 150 10.15 30.57 26.29
C PHE A 150 9.78 30.05 24.90
N LYS A 151 10.79 29.89 24.05
CA LYS A 151 10.64 29.48 22.63
C LYS A 151 10.79 27.97 22.40
N GLY A 152 10.94 27.17 23.47
CA GLY A 152 11.09 25.72 23.42
C GLY A 152 12.46 25.25 22.90
N ASP A 153 12.57 23.97 22.52
CA ASP A 153 13.81 23.42 21.97
C ASP A 153 14.20 24.12 20.65
N TRP A 154 15.36 24.76 20.65
CA TRP A 154 15.89 25.41 19.46
C TRP A 154 16.17 24.37 18.36
N LYS A 155 15.73 24.66 17.14
CA LYS A 155 16.08 23.90 15.94
C LYS A 155 16.69 24.85 14.91
N PRO A 156 17.81 24.49 14.27
CA PRO A 156 18.43 25.29 13.22
C PRO A 156 17.47 25.47 12.05
N LYS A 157 17.56 26.63 11.38
CA LYS A 157 16.87 26.86 10.11
C LYS A 157 17.23 25.79 9.08
N GLN A 158 16.23 25.38 8.32
CA GLN A 158 16.41 24.45 7.20
C GLN A 158 16.79 25.24 5.94
N ILE A 159 17.98 25.00 5.40
CA ILE A 159 18.41 25.55 4.11
C ILE A 159 18.33 24.48 3.02
N SER A 160 18.16 24.91 1.77
CA SER A 160 18.19 24.00 0.63
C SER A 160 19.58 23.40 0.49
N ASN A 161 19.64 22.07 0.40
CA ASN A 161 20.91 21.36 0.30
C ASN A 161 21.47 21.49 -1.13
N PRO A 162 22.63 22.15 -1.33
CA PRO A 162 23.24 22.27 -2.65
C PRO A 162 23.71 20.92 -3.21
N ASP A 163 23.96 19.93 -2.35
CA ASP A 163 24.39 18.58 -2.71
C ASP A 163 23.21 17.60 -2.88
N TYR A 164 21.97 18.10 -2.86
CA TYR A 164 20.79 17.27 -3.07
C TYR A 164 20.76 16.71 -4.50
N LYS A 165 21.02 15.41 -4.64
CA LYS A 165 21.02 14.71 -5.93
C LYS A 165 19.64 14.14 -6.31
N GLY A 166 18.62 14.38 -5.48
CA GLY A 166 17.29 13.79 -5.62
C GLY A 166 17.12 12.57 -4.73
N ALA A 167 15.88 12.09 -4.56
CA ALA A 167 15.65 10.81 -3.91
C ALA A 167 16.29 9.69 -4.73
N TRP A 168 17.22 8.94 -4.14
CA TRP A 168 17.84 7.81 -4.81
C TRP A 168 16.79 6.78 -5.21
N VAL A 169 16.61 6.61 -6.53
CA VAL A 169 15.75 5.56 -7.09
C VAL A 169 16.63 4.36 -7.40
N HIS A 170 16.32 3.24 -6.76
CA HIS A 170 17.01 1.99 -6.99
C HIS A 170 16.84 1.55 -8.45
N PRO A 171 17.93 1.30 -9.21
CA PRO A 171 17.81 0.92 -10.61
C PRO A 171 17.11 -0.43 -10.75
N GLU A 172 16.32 -0.54 -11.81
CA GLU A 172 15.64 -1.77 -12.22
C GLU A 172 16.42 -2.41 -13.37
N VAL A 173 16.74 -3.69 -13.23
CA VAL A 173 17.44 -4.49 -14.24
C VAL A 173 16.51 -5.58 -14.78
N ASP A 174 16.79 -6.03 -16.00
CA ASP A 174 16.06 -7.14 -16.60
C ASP A 174 16.24 -8.40 -15.76
N ASN A 175 15.14 -9.07 -15.45
CA ASN A 175 15.17 -10.26 -14.62
C ASN A 175 15.72 -11.46 -15.41
N PRO A 176 16.87 -12.04 -15.04
CA PRO A 176 17.43 -13.20 -15.73
C PRO A 176 16.54 -14.45 -15.63
N GLU A 177 15.66 -14.51 -14.63
CA GLU A 177 14.68 -15.60 -14.43
C GLU A 177 13.40 -15.40 -15.27
N TYR A 178 13.21 -14.25 -15.92
CA TYR A 178 12.08 -14.04 -16.82
C TYR A 178 12.28 -14.83 -18.11
N ALA A 179 11.48 -15.88 -18.25
CA ALA A 179 11.32 -16.61 -19.50
C ALA A 179 9.88 -16.44 -20.01
N PRO A 180 9.67 -15.89 -21.23
CA PRO A 180 8.35 -15.84 -21.81
C PRO A 180 7.88 -17.27 -22.09
N ASP A 181 6.69 -17.63 -21.59
CA ASP A 181 6.05 -18.90 -21.90
C ASP A 181 4.86 -18.64 -22.82
N THR A 182 4.91 -19.15 -24.05
CA THR A 182 3.84 -18.99 -25.02
C THR A 182 2.70 -20.00 -24.85
N ASN A 183 2.86 -20.99 -23.96
CA ASN A 183 1.91 -22.09 -23.78
C ASN A 183 1.05 -21.94 -22.51
N MET A 184 1.01 -20.76 -21.90
CA MET A 184 0.24 -20.53 -20.67
C MET A 184 -1.26 -20.77 -20.84
N TYR A 185 -1.78 -20.66 -22.07
CA TYR A 185 -3.18 -20.95 -22.40
C TYR A 185 -3.49 -22.45 -22.50
N ARG A 186 -2.47 -23.31 -22.60
CA ARG A 186 -2.62 -24.71 -22.95
C ARG A 186 -2.77 -25.57 -21.70
N PHE A 187 -3.87 -26.32 -21.63
CA PHE A 187 -4.11 -27.36 -20.63
C PHE A 187 -4.08 -28.72 -21.31
N ASP A 188 -3.25 -29.65 -20.82
CA ASP A 188 -3.02 -30.93 -21.51
C ASP A 188 -4.17 -31.93 -21.37
N ASP A 189 -5.05 -31.80 -20.37
CA ASP A 189 -6.18 -32.72 -20.17
C ASP A 189 -7.32 -32.08 -19.35
N ILE A 190 -8.40 -31.62 -20.00
CA ILE A 190 -9.62 -31.11 -19.32
C ILE A 190 -10.66 -32.24 -19.34
N SER A 191 -10.65 -33.10 -18.32
CA SER A 191 -11.48 -34.33 -18.32
C SER A 191 -12.72 -34.28 -17.42
N SER A 192 -12.95 -33.25 -16.59
CA SER A 192 -14.19 -33.16 -15.79
C SER A 192 -14.50 -31.75 -15.27
N PRO A 193 -15.74 -31.24 -15.43
CA PRO A 193 -16.22 -30.09 -14.66
C PRO A 193 -16.34 -30.48 -13.18
N GLY A 194 -15.92 -29.59 -12.28
CA GLY A 194 -15.93 -29.79 -10.82
C GLY A 194 -17.33 -29.66 -10.18
N PRO A 195 -17.47 -29.92 -8.87
CA PRO A 195 -18.76 -29.82 -8.18
C PRO A 195 -19.16 -28.34 -7.99
N GLY A 196 -20.40 -28.01 -8.33
CA GLY A 196 -20.98 -26.68 -8.11
C GLY A 196 -21.27 -26.38 -6.63
N PRO A 197 -21.37 -25.09 -6.23
CA PRO A 197 -21.65 -24.70 -4.85
C PRO A 197 -23.12 -24.93 -4.44
N LEU A 198 -23.35 -24.73 -3.13
CA LEU A 198 -24.51 -25.08 -2.30
C LEU A 198 -25.90 -24.62 -2.82
N ALA A 199 -26.92 -25.34 -2.34
CA ALA A 199 -28.33 -25.31 -2.73
C ALA A 199 -28.92 -23.90 -2.96
N GLY A 200 -29.61 -23.74 -4.10
CA GLY A 200 -30.34 -22.52 -4.48
C GLY A 200 -29.85 -21.86 -5.76
N LYS A 201 -28.64 -22.18 -6.24
CA LYS A 201 -28.11 -21.70 -7.53
C LYS A 201 -28.32 -22.75 -8.62
N VAL A 202 -28.97 -22.35 -9.72
CA VAL A 202 -29.15 -23.19 -10.91
C VAL A 202 -28.04 -22.85 -11.91
N TRP A 203 -27.19 -23.83 -12.22
CA TRP A 203 -26.19 -23.72 -13.28
C TRP A 203 -26.71 -24.47 -14.51
N ASN A 204 -26.99 -23.76 -15.60
CA ASN A 204 -27.44 -24.33 -16.88
C ASN A 204 -26.52 -23.83 -18.00
N ASN A 205 -26.39 -24.62 -19.09
CA ASN A 205 -25.51 -24.35 -20.25
C ASN A 205 -24.02 -24.28 -19.91
N LEU A 206 -23.47 -25.36 -19.34
CA LEU A 206 -22.03 -25.61 -19.29
C LEU A 206 -21.50 -25.96 -20.69
#